data_AF-A0A9E4IZJ5-F1
#
_entry.id   AF-A0A9E4IZJ5-F1
#
_cell.length_a   1.000
_cell.length_b   1.000
_cell.length_c   1.000
_cell.angle_alpha   90.00
_cell.angle_beta   90.00
_cell.angle_gamma   90.00
#
_symmetry.space_group_name_H-M   'P 1'
#
loop_
_entity.id
_entity.type
_entity.pdbx_description
1 polymer ?
#
loop_
_entity_poly.entity_id
_entity_poly.type
_entity_poly.pdbx_seq_one_letter_code
_entity_poly.pdbx_strand_id
1 'polypeptide(L)'
;MTAYRRHMEGARKVQVTLDARQYAALSRISRKDGRKLAAVVREAVEKYCVEPEARQRRLDAIETLYAMDPLPVPASMEHWNREYSGLKTGLATGCAHDAGLGRDGSDDERP
;
A
#
# COMPACT_ATOMS: atom_id res chain seq x y z
N MET A 1 6.75 -20.32 20.13
CA MET A 1 7.14 -19.09 19.42
C MET A 1 7.18 -19.38 17.94
N THR A 2 6.18 -18.93 17.20
CA THR A 2 6.02 -19.23 15.76
C THR A 2 7.01 -18.40 14.95
N ALA A 3 8.02 -19.03 14.37
CA ALA A 3 8.96 -18.36 13.48
C ALA A 3 8.25 -18.01 12.16
N TYR A 4 7.93 -16.73 11.99
CA TYR A 4 7.32 -16.19 10.78
C TYR A 4 8.30 -16.32 9.60
N ARG A 5 8.12 -17.37 8.78
CA ARG A 5 8.91 -17.57 7.55
C ARG A 5 8.31 -16.71 6.45
N ARG A 6 8.67 -15.43 6.42
CA ARG A 6 8.36 -14.54 5.30
C ARG A 6 9.13 -15.04 4.08
N HIS A 7 8.44 -15.62 3.10
CA HIS A 7 9.01 -15.82 1.78
C HIS A 7 9.32 -14.44 1.19
N MET A 8 10.60 -14.14 0.99
CA MET A 8 11.02 -12.89 0.36
C MET A 8 11.09 -13.13 -1.15
N GLU A 9 9.99 -12.87 -1.85
CA GLU A 9 9.99 -12.81 -3.31
C GLU A 9 10.86 -11.62 -3.76
N GLY A 10 11.74 -11.82 -4.74
CA GLY A 10 12.65 -10.78 -5.24
C GLY A 10 13.90 -10.51 -4.39
N ALA A 11 14.28 -11.41 -3.48
CA ALA A 11 15.46 -11.23 -2.64
C ALA A 11 16.76 -11.12 -3.47
N ARG A 12 17.47 -9.98 -3.34
CA ARG A 12 18.80 -9.77 -3.94
C ARG A 12 19.91 -9.99 -2.92
N LYS A 13 20.99 -10.65 -3.34
CA LYS A 13 22.17 -10.86 -2.49
C LYS A 13 23.01 -9.59 -2.46
N VAL A 14 23.37 -9.16 -1.26
CA VAL A 14 24.30 -8.05 -1.02
C VAL A 14 25.53 -8.58 -0.30
N GLN A 15 26.72 -8.20 -0.76
CA GLN A 15 27.99 -8.52 -0.12
C GLN A 15 28.69 -7.22 0.24
N VAL A 16 29.09 -7.08 1.50
CA VAL A 16 29.78 -5.90 2.03
C VAL A 16 30.96 -6.34 2.86
N THR A 17 32.04 -5.57 2.78
CA THR A 17 33.22 -5.74 3.64
C THR A 17 33.07 -4.82 4.84
N LEU A 18 33.21 -5.38 6.04
CA LEU A 18 33.11 -4.65 7.30
C LEU A 18 34.49 -4.57 7.93
N ASP A 19 34.74 -3.47 8.64
CA ASP A 19 35.94 -3.39 9.47
C ASP A 19 35.81 -4.29 10.72
N ALA A 20 36.94 -4.48 11.41
CA ALA A 20 37.00 -5.34 12.59
C ALA A 20 36.06 -4.90 13.72
N ARG A 21 35.87 -3.59 13.92
CA ARG A 21 35.00 -3.03 14.97
C ARG A 21 33.52 -3.29 14.63
N GLN A 22 33.13 -3.05 13.38
CA GLN A 22 31.79 -3.29 12.87
C GLN A 22 31.43 -4.78 12.95
N TYR A 23 32.33 -5.66 12.51
CA TYR A 23 32.10 -7.09 12.59
C TYR A 23 32.01 -7.58 14.04
N ALA A 24 32.88 -7.09 14.93
CA ALA A 24 32.82 -7.44 16.35
C ALA A 24 31.49 -7.01 17.00
N ALA A 25 30.99 -5.82 16.66
CA ALA A 25 29.70 -5.34 17.15
C ALA A 25 28.54 -6.25 16.70
N LEU A 26 28.48 -6.60 15.41
CA LEU A 26 27.46 -7.51 14.88
C LEU A 26 27.59 -8.91 15.47
N SER A 27 28.81 -9.42 15.63
CA SER A 27 29.06 -10.74 16.22
C SER A 27 28.60 -10.79 17.67
N ARG A 28 28.82 -9.73 18.44
CA ARG A 28 28.33 -9.63 19.82
C ARG A 28 26.82 -9.69 19.90
N ILE A 29 26.10 -8.96 19.05
CA ILE A 29 24.63 -8.98 18.99
C ILE A 29 24.12 -10.36 18.56
N SER A 30 24.72 -10.92 17.51
CA SER A 30 24.41 -12.26 17.01
C SER A 30 24.57 -13.33 18.09
N ARG A 31 25.66 -13.30 18.86
CA ARG A 31 25.91 -14.24 19.96
C ARG A 31 24.98 -14.03 21.15
N LYS A 32 24.73 -12.78 21.54
CA LYS A 32 23.85 -12.44 22.66
C LYS A 32 22.43 -13.00 22.45
N ASP A 33 21.93 -12.89 21.22
CA ASP A 33 20.54 -13.26 20.92
C ASP A 33 20.41 -14.65 20.27
N GLY A 34 21.52 -15.36 20.04
CA GLY A 34 21.53 -16.66 19.35
C GLY A 34 21.10 -16.59 17.88
N ARG A 35 21.26 -15.43 17.22
CA ARG A 35 20.75 -15.17 15.87
C ARG A 35 21.86 -15.19 14.84
N LYS A 36 21.53 -15.54 13.59
CA LYS A 36 22.48 -15.45 12.46
C LYS A 36 22.83 -13.98 12.18
N LEU A 37 24.09 -13.69 11.85
CA LEU A 37 24.55 -12.34 11.47
C LEU A 37 23.67 -11.70 10.38
N ALA A 38 23.30 -12.47 9.35
CA ALA A 38 22.44 -11.97 8.27
C ALA A 38 21.04 -11.53 8.76
N ALA A 39 20.52 -12.12 9.84
CA ALA A 39 19.25 -11.69 10.43
C ALA A 39 19.41 -10.34 11.15
N VAL A 40 20.51 -10.18 11.90
CA VAL A 40 20.84 -8.91 12.58
C VAL A 40 21.03 -7.78 11.57
N VAL A 41 21.76 -8.04 10.47
CA VAL A 41 21.97 -7.06 9.40
C VAL A 41 20.65 -6.68 8.74
N ARG A 42 19.80 -7.66 8.40
CA ARG A 42 18.48 -7.39 7.81
C ARG A 42 17.60 -6.54 8.72
N GLU A 43 17.57 -6.83 10.00
CA GLU A 43 16.80 -6.05 10.97
C GLU A 43 17.33 -4.62 11.10
N ALA A 44 18.66 -4.43 11.10
CA ALA A 44 19.24 -3.10 11.10
C ALA A 44 18.85 -2.31 9.84
N VAL A 45 18.89 -2.93 8.66
CA VAL A 45 18.45 -2.31 7.40
C VAL A 45 16.97 -1.95 7.46
N GLU A 46 16.11 -2.84 7.95
CA GLU A 46 14.68 -2.55 8.10
C GLU A 46 14.47 -1.33 9.00
N LYS A 47 15.08 -1.32 10.18
CA LYS A 47 14.90 -0.28 11.19
C LYS A 47 15.40 1.09 10.76
N TYR A 48 16.56 1.15 10.08
CA TYR A 48 17.20 2.43 9.77
C TYR A 48 16.94 2.92 8.35
N CYS A 49 16.61 2.04 7.41
CA CYS A 49 16.40 2.42 6.02
C CYS A 49 14.94 2.32 5.59
N VAL A 50 14.20 1.30 6.05
CA VAL A 50 12.84 1.02 5.54
C VAL A 50 11.77 1.65 6.43
N GLU A 51 11.85 1.47 7.75
CA GLU A 51 10.86 1.99 8.69
C GLU A 51 10.71 3.52 8.65
N PRO A 52 11.79 4.34 8.57
CA PRO A 52 11.65 5.78 8.52
C PRO A 52 10.93 6.26 7.26
N GLU A 53 11.25 5.69 6.10
CA GLU A 53 10.55 5.99 4.84
C GLU A 53 9.08 5.58 4.91
N ALA A 54 8.79 4.36 5.40
CA ALA A 54 7.43 3.88 5.56
C ALA A 54 6.63 4.76 6.53
N ARG A 55 7.26 5.21 7.61
CA ARG A 55 6.66 6.15 8.57
C ARG A 55 6.38 7.49 7.91
N GLN A 56 7.32 8.04 7.15
CA GLN A 56 7.12 9.31 6.46
C GLN A 56 5.97 9.21 5.46
N ARG A 57 5.95 8.17 4.61
CA ARG A 57 4.82 7.93 3.68
C ARG A 57 3.46 7.87 4.37
N ARG A 58 3.39 7.29 5.59
CA ARG A 58 2.15 7.27 6.37
C ARG A 58 1.75 8.65 6.85
N LEU A 59 2.72 9.46 7.31
CA LEU A 59 2.46 10.83 7.73
C LEU A 59 1.99 11.69 6.56
N ASP A 60 2.66 11.57 5.41
CA ASP A 60 2.28 12.30 4.19
C ASP A 60 0.86 11.90 3.73
N ALA A 61 0.51 10.61 3.80
CA ALA A 61 -0.83 10.14 3.48
C ALA A 61 -1.89 10.68 4.46
N ILE A 62 -1.56 10.74 5.76
CA ILE A 62 -2.44 11.33 6.78
C ILE A 62 -2.64 12.82 6.49
N GLU A 63 -1.56 13.57 6.25
CA GLU A 63 -1.63 14.99 5.92
C GLU A 63 -2.48 15.24 4.68
N THR A 64 -2.29 14.42 3.65
CA THR A 64 -3.10 14.47 2.42
C THR A 64 -4.58 14.26 2.74
N LEU A 65 -4.93 13.26 3.56
CA LEU A 65 -6.32 13.00 3.97
C LEU A 65 -6.93 14.18 4.74
N TYR A 66 -6.16 14.83 5.61
CA TYR A 66 -6.64 16.01 6.36
C TYR A 66 -6.75 17.27 5.51
N ALA A 67 -5.98 17.35 4.42
CA ALA A 67 -6.06 18.46 3.47
C ALA A 67 -7.22 18.30 2.46
N MET A 68 -7.85 17.12 2.37
CA MET A 68 -9.01 16.91 1.52
C MET A 68 -10.25 17.57 2.12
N ASP A 69 -11.09 18.13 1.25
CA ASP A 69 -12.41 18.59 1.67
C ASP A 69 -13.22 17.42 2.23
N PRO A 70 -13.98 17.64 3.32
CA PRO A 70 -14.77 16.59 3.94
C PRO A 70 -15.82 16.08 2.93
N LEU A 71 -15.79 14.78 2.68
CA LEU A 71 -16.81 14.12 1.86
C LEU A 71 -18.14 14.10 2.62
N PRO A 72 -19.28 14.19 1.90
CA PRO A 72 -20.58 14.06 2.52
C PRO A 72 -20.71 12.70 3.20
N VAL A 73 -21.26 12.72 4.42
CA VAL A 73 -21.50 11.48 5.19
C VAL A 73 -22.59 10.68 4.48
N PRO A 74 -22.37 9.39 4.17
CA PRO A 74 -23.40 8.55 3.58
C PRO A 74 -24.64 8.45 4.49
N ALA A 75 -25.82 8.46 3.89
CA ALA A 75 -27.09 8.36 4.62
C ALA A 75 -27.22 7.07 5.44
N SER A 76 -26.59 5.99 4.99
CA SER A 76 -26.47 4.73 5.74
C SER A 76 -25.31 3.87 5.23
N MET A 77 -24.89 2.89 6.02
CA MET A 77 -23.88 1.90 5.62
C MET A 77 -24.34 1.06 4.41
N GLU A 78 -25.63 0.78 4.32
CA GLU A 78 -26.23 0.06 3.19
C GLU A 78 -26.15 0.88 1.89
N HIS A 79 -26.42 2.18 1.97
CA HIS A 79 -26.26 3.11 0.85
C HIS A 79 -24.81 3.13 0.34
N TRP A 80 -23.85 3.26 1.25
CA TRP A 80 -22.43 3.24 0.93
C TRP A 80 -22.01 1.94 0.24
N ASN A 81 -22.42 0.79 0.79
CA ASN A 81 -22.06 -0.51 0.23
C ASN A 81 -22.58 -0.67 -1.19
N ARG A 82 -23.81 -0.22 -1.47
CA ARG A 82 -24.39 -0.26 -2.81
C ARG A 82 -23.61 0.58 -3.80
N GLU A 83 -23.30 1.83 -3.46
CA GLU A 83 -22.53 2.74 -4.32
C GLU A 83 -21.08 2.25 -4.53
N TYR A 84 -20.41 1.83 -3.46
CA TYR A 84 -19.06 1.30 -3.51
C TYR A 84 -18.96 0.00 -4.31
N SER A 85 -19.93 -0.90 -4.18
CA SER A 85 -20.00 -2.12 -4.99
C SER A 85 -20.12 -1.80 -6.49
N GLY A 86 -20.90 -0.78 -6.86
CA GLY A 86 -21.01 -0.30 -8.24
C GLY A 86 -19.71 0.33 -8.77
N LEU A 87 -18.97 1.06 -7.94
CA LEU A 87 -17.66 1.61 -8.30
C LEU A 87 -16.60 0.51 -8.47
N LYS A 88 -16.63 -0.51 -7.60
CA LYS A 88 -15.70 -1.64 -7.65
C LYS A 88 -15.90 -2.48 -8.92
N THR A 89 -17.13 -2.67 -9.37
CA THR A 89 -17.43 -3.35 -10.63
C THR A 89 -17.11 -2.46 -11.83
N GLY A 90 -17.41 -1.15 -11.77
CA GLY A 90 -17.05 -0.18 -12.80
C GLY A 90 -15.54 -0.04 -13.05
N LEU A 91 -14.71 -0.12 -12.01
CA LEU A 91 -13.24 -0.11 -12.15
C LEU A 91 -12.69 -1.41 -12.78
N ALA A 92 -13.40 -2.53 -12.62
CA ALA A 92 -13.05 -3.81 -13.23
C ALA A 92 -13.52 -3.93 -14.69
N THR A 93 -14.54 -3.16 -15.07
CA THR A 93 -15.06 -3.07 -16.44
C THR A 93 -14.68 -1.70 -17.01
N GLY A 94 -13.41 -1.54 -17.36
CA GLY A 94 -12.94 -0.32 -18.01
C GLY A 94 -13.83 0.06 -19.20
N CYS A 95 -14.26 1.33 -19.19
CA CYS A 95 -14.68 2.09 -20.36
C CYS A 95 -15.76 1.48 -21.26
N ALA A 96 -17.03 1.77 -20.96
CA ALA A 96 -18.02 2.12 -21.98
C ALA A 96 -19.19 2.84 -21.30
N HIS A 97 -19.38 4.11 -21.61
CA HIS A 97 -20.64 4.69 -22.09
C HIS A 97 -20.35 6.17 -22.40
N ASP A 98 -19.56 6.38 -23.45
CA ASP A 98 -19.91 7.42 -24.39
C ASP A 98 -21.02 6.80 -25.25
N ALA A 99 -22.25 7.24 -25.02
CA ALA A 99 -23.37 7.02 -25.92
C ALA A 99 -24.34 8.18 -25.70
N GLY A 100 -24.02 9.30 -26.34
CA GLY A 100 -24.99 10.35 -26.56
C GLY A 100 -26.23 9.79 -27.23
N LEU A 101 -27.39 10.19 -26.72
CA LEU A 101 -28.62 10.30 -27.49
C LEU A 101 -29.39 11.49 -26.95
N GLY A 102 -28.97 12.68 -27.40
CA GLY A 102 -29.96 13.71 -27.71
C GLY A 102 -30.80 13.18 -28.87
N ARG A 103 -32.05 12.83 -28.61
CA ARG A 103 -33.09 12.84 -29.64
C ARG A 103 -34.16 13.82 -29.20
N ASP A 104 -33.88 15.04 -29.63
CA ASP A 104 -34.82 16.05 -30.08
C ASP A 104 -36.16 15.44 -30.52
N GLY A 105 -37.23 16.05 -30.02
CA GLY A 105 -38.58 15.71 -30.44
C GLY A 105 -38.83 16.20 -31.86
N SER A 106 -39.74 15.54 -32.56
CA SER A 106 -40.66 16.19 -33.50
C SER A 106 -41.79 15.22 -33.79
N ASP A 107 -43.00 15.71 -33.55
CA ASP A 107 -44.27 15.30 -34.15
C ASP A 107 -44.14 14.77 -35.59
N ASP A 108 -44.93 13.75 -35.95
CA ASP A 108 -45.82 13.90 -37.12
C ASP A 108 -46.98 12.89 -37.06
N GLU A 109 -48.06 13.28 -37.71
CA GLU A 109 -49.44 12.96 -37.45
C GLU A 109 -49.99 12.05 -38.56
N ARG A 110 -50.68 10.96 -38.18
CA ARG A 110 -51.79 10.30 -38.93
C ARG A 110 -51.50 9.58 -40.27
N PRO A 111 -52.46 8.78 -40.81
CA PRO A 111 -53.85 8.54 -40.38
C PRO A 111 -54.18 7.14 -39.86
#